data_AF-A0A5D0UNE1-F1
#
_entry.id   AF-A0A5D0UNE1-F1
#
_cell.length_a   1.000
_cell.length_b   1.000
_cell.length_c   1.000
_cell.angle_alpha   90.00
_cell.angle_beta   90.00
_cell.angle_gamma   90.00
#
_symmetry.space_group_name_H-M   'P 1'
#
loop_
_entity.id
_entity.type
_entity.pdbx_description
1 polymer ?
#
loop_
_entity_poly.entity_id
_entity_poly.type
_entity_poly.pdbx_seq_one_letter_code
_entity_poly.pdbx_strand_id
1 'polypeptide(L)'
;MTRIGCRRTAPVPTVRRTLRTSRANAARRPASPVRTAGPLRSGPAGPPRPWWMRRAGPAAAGPLACRPAASRPPDARAPARPPADRCARSRSRTPRSRAARHAVGKGTRRTASSGPSPAQAGPRQAGHRRRNSVLPRSPSTRRRRGPRPSCRHARRWSASWAPPSHPADMVSIFDRAGVPTSILENAVFEATLAREHDPGLLSEVECPRYGGASMTVTPFSEAQSCRPTVFDTEEWLDAWARATIERRRVIDPGRAPRYLLEYSPFWQGLENDTASGVVWDRPVLTIGSIYSVYGPAYLAGDALAVAALVDEAREQARDLGAAGVLVLNLPPDPARQWAAVRPPDVFARLDTAYYKNPGSGPDPVMGEVKTRKRTDWRRRWRRATEKGVKLVEETGPAAVAHIDRVLELTNGSAVKHGWPALYDRATLEAVLSTPYASLIRAEWEDRTIGVSVSLEHDRRLYLWGAGTDATVYSEVSPYPFMLYELLAEGVDRGWDIIEFGRGNDTFKKQHGFSGIHLWGLWYAADPGDVEIYRPRLTAVHEGLLTVAGYEGLAQRP
;
A
#
# COMPACT_ATOMS: atom_id res chain seq x y z
N MET A 1 52.23 12.79 40.76
CA MET A 1 51.75 11.56 40.08
C MET A 1 51.71 11.87 38.59
N THR A 2 52.27 11.16 37.61
CA THR A 2 53.20 10.03 37.52
C THR A 2 53.67 10.09 36.05
N ARG A 3 54.97 9.89 35.79
CA ARG A 3 55.53 9.92 34.42
C ARG A 3 54.91 8.80 33.57
N ILE A 4 54.35 9.16 32.42
CA ILE A 4 53.84 8.21 31.40
C ILE A 4 55.05 7.73 30.58
N GLY A 5 55.39 6.44 30.75
CA GLY A 5 56.40 5.76 29.95
C GLY A 5 55.80 5.17 28.68
N CYS A 6 56.36 5.54 27.53
CA CYS A 6 56.16 4.85 26.26
C CYS A 6 56.70 3.41 26.36
N ARG A 7 55.81 2.41 26.28
CA ARG A 7 56.18 1.04 25.93
C ARG A 7 55.93 0.80 24.44
N ARG A 8 57.01 0.43 23.74
CA ARG A 8 56.98 -0.15 22.40
C ARG A 8 56.29 -1.51 22.46
N THR A 9 55.24 -1.71 21.65
CA THR A 9 54.64 -3.02 21.38
C THR A 9 55.22 -3.62 20.09
N ALA A 10 55.51 -4.91 20.17
CA ALA A 10 56.14 -5.75 19.15
C ALA A 10 55.24 -5.99 17.92
N PRO A 11 55.81 -6.38 16.76
CA PRO A 11 55.05 -6.63 15.54
C PRO A 11 54.25 -7.94 15.60
N VAL A 12 53.03 -7.87 15.05
CA VAL A 12 52.06 -8.96 14.86
C VAL A 12 52.58 -9.97 13.82
N PRO A 13 52.44 -11.30 14.02
CA PRO A 13 52.84 -12.28 13.03
C PRO A 13 51.81 -12.42 11.90
N THR A 14 52.28 -12.26 10.66
CA THR A 14 51.52 -12.44 9.42
C THR A 14 51.26 -13.94 9.18
N VAL A 15 50.00 -14.38 9.31
CA VAL A 15 49.58 -15.73 8.94
C VAL A 15 49.40 -15.81 7.42
N ARG A 16 50.37 -16.43 6.73
CA ARG A 16 50.26 -16.82 5.31
C ARG A 16 49.29 -18.01 5.18
N ARG A 17 48.16 -17.79 4.51
CA ARG A 17 47.21 -18.84 4.14
C ARG A 17 47.67 -19.50 2.84
N THR A 18 48.20 -20.71 2.91
CA THR A 18 48.52 -21.56 1.76
C THR A 18 47.24 -22.10 1.12
N LEU A 19 46.99 -21.74 -0.13
CA LEU A 19 46.01 -22.38 -1.01
C LEU A 19 46.53 -23.77 -1.40
N ARG A 20 45.86 -24.81 -0.91
CA ARG A 20 46.09 -26.20 -1.31
C ARG A 20 44.98 -26.60 -2.28
N THR A 21 45.34 -26.75 -3.56
CA THR A 21 44.48 -27.30 -4.60
C THR A 21 44.38 -28.82 -4.43
N SER A 22 43.19 -29.35 -4.14
CA SER A 22 42.90 -30.79 -4.23
C SER A 22 42.17 -31.10 -5.53
N ARG A 23 42.87 -31.78 -6.44
CA ARG A 23 42.33 -32.52 -7.58
C ARG A 23 41.83 -33.91 -7.12
N ALA A 24 40.86 -34.41 -7.90
CA ALA A 24 40.45 -35.80 -8.10
C ALA A 24 39.48 -36.44 -7.08
N ASN A 25 38.24 -36.67 -7.53
CA ASN A 25 37.75 -38.02 -7.80
C ASN A 25 36.40 -37.98 -8.54
N ALA A 26 36.45 -38.23 -9.85
CA ALA A 26 35.27 -38.51 -10.68
C ALA A 26 35.13 -40.03 -10.81
N ALA A 27 34.17 -40.59 -10.08
CA ALA A 27 33.79 -42.00 -10.20
C ALA A 27 32.68 -42.14 -11.26
N ARG A 28 32.97 -43.01 -12.22
CA ARG A 28 32.10 -43.44 -13.34
C ARG A 28 30.82 -44.12 -12.83
N ARG A 29 29.68 -43.81 -13.44
CA ARG A 29 28.54 -44.75 -13.58
C ARG A 29 27.85 -44.59 -14.94
N PRO A 30 27.24 -45.67 -15.46
CA PRO A 30 27.15 -45.94 -16.89
C PRO A 30 25.91 -45.34 -17.57
N ALA A 31 26.05 -45.13 -18.87
CA ALA A 31 24.97 -44.74 -19.77
C ALA A 31 23.96 -45.88 -19.96
N SER A 32 22.68 -45.53 -19.98
CA SER A 32 21.56 -46.35 -20.43
C SER A 32 20.81 -45.64 -21.56
N PRO A 33 20.10 -46.39 -22.42
CA PRO A 33 20.20 -46.20 -23.87
C PRO A 33 19.19 -45.21 -24.46
N VAL A 34 19.64 -44.62 -25.57
CA VAL A 34 18.87 -43.81 -26.51
C VAL A 34 17.72 -44.64 -27.09
N ARG A 35 16.49 -44.19 -26.86
CA ARG A 35 15.31 -44.60 -27.64
C ARG A 35 15.21 -43.73 -28.88
N THR A 36 15.32 -44.37 -30.04
CA THR A 36 15.02 -43.82 -31.37
C THR A 36 13.51 -43.58 -31.50
N ALA A 37 13.12 -42.34 -31.79
CA ALA A 37 11.79 -41.99 -32.29
C ALA A 37 11.95 -41.46 -33.72
N GLY A 38 11.18 -42.05 -34.64
CA GLY A 38 11.15 -41.71 -36.06
C GLY A 38 10.54 -40.33 -36.35
N PRO A 39 10.54 -39.91 -37.63
CA PRO A 39 10.41 -38.51 -38.03
C PRO A 39 8.96 -38.06 -38.05
N LEU A 40 8.65 -36.99 -37.32
CA LEU A 40 7.41 -36.21 -37.48
C LEU A 40 7.70 -34.94 -38.27
N ARG A 41 6.88 -34.73 -39.29
CA ARG A 41 6.96 -33.67 -40.30
C ARG A 41 6.93 -32.28 -39.69
N SER A 42 7.81 -31.43 -40.21
CA SER A 42 7.90 -30.01 -39.97
C SER A 42 6.75 -29.22 -40.62
N GLY A 43 6.07 -28.41 -39.82
CA GLY A 43 5.24 -27.29 -40.26
C GLY A 43 5.34 -26.17 -39.21
N PRO A 44 5.62 -24.91 -39.58
CA PRO A 44 5.86 -23.87 -38.60
C PRO A 44 4.53 -23.33 -38.06
N ALA A 45 4.22 -23.65 -36.80
CA ALA A 45 3.23 -22.92 -36.02
C ALA A 45 3.91 -21.68 -35.42
N GLY A 46 3.60 -20.50 -35.96
CA GLY A 46 3.99 -19.23 -35.34
C GLY A 46 3.27 -19.01 -34.00
N PRO A 47 3.86 -18.22 -33.08
CA PRO A 47 3.26 -17.97 -31.77
C PRO A 47 1.95 -17.16 -31.88
N PRO A 48 1.01 -17.34 -30.95
CA PRO A 48 -0.24 -16.57 -30.92
C PRO A 48 0.06 -15.08 -30.73
N ARG A 49 -0.53 -14.24 -31.58
CA ARG A 49 -0.44 -12.78 -31.47
C ARG A 49 -1.38 -12.25 -30.39
N PRO A 50 -0.98 -11.24 -29.58
CA PRO A 50 -1.85 -10.63 -28.59
C PRO A 50 -3.03 -9.89 -29.22
N TRP A 51 -4.16 -9.87 -28.52
CA TRP A 51 -5.47 -9.44 -29.01
C TRP A 51 -5.58 -7.94 -29.34
N TRP A 52 -4.70 -7.11 -28.79
CA TRP A 52 -4.66 -5.65 -29.00
C TRP A 52 -4.00 -5.21 -30.33
N MET A 53 -3.36 -6.12 -31.08
CA MET A 53 -2.78 -5.81 -32.41
C MET A 53 -3.79 -5.77 -33.57
N ARG A 54 -5.11 -5.91 -33.35
CA ARG A 54 -6.12 -5.91 -34.44
C ARG A 54 -6.72 -4.55 -34.79
N ARG A 55 -6.23 -3.44 -34.23
CA ARG A 55 -6.74 -2.09 -34.55
C ARG A 55 -5.61 -1.07 -34.73
N ALA A 56 -4.89 -1.20 -35.84
CA ALA A 56 -4.17 -0.08 -36.44
C ALA A 56 -4.46 -0.11 -37.96
N GLY A 57 -5.26 0.85 -38.43
CA GLY A 57 -5.40 1.13 -39.86
C GLY A 57 -4.14 1.82 -40.39
N PRO A 58 -3.87 1.75 -41.71
CA PRO A 58 -2.59 2.17 -42.26
C PRO A 58 -2.51 3.70 -42.38
N ALA A 59 -1.50 4.30 -41.77
CA ALA A 59 -1.06 5.66 -42.07
C ALA A 59 0.13 5.60 -43.03
N ALA A 60 0.00 6.31 -44.14
CA ALA A 60 0.93 6.34 -45.26
C ALA A 60 2.29 6.93 -44.88
N ALA A 61 3.34 6.35 -45.45
CA ALA A 61 4.70 6.84 -45.43
C ALA A 61 4.89 8.01 -46.42
N GLY A 62 5.68 9.00 -46.02
CA GLY A 62 6.27 10.02 -46.89
C GLY A 62 7.61 10.48 -46.29
N PRO A 63 8.72 10.50 -47.04
CA PRO A 63 10.05 10.78 -46.50
C PRO A 63 10.43 12.25 -46.69
N LEU A 64 11.10 12.86 -45.71
CA LEU A 64 11.93 14.04 -45.95
C LEU A 64 13.23 13.96 -45.14
N ALA A 65 14.34 14.16 -45.86
CA ALA A 65 15.70 14.05 -45.41
C ALA A 65 16.30 15.42 -45.00
N CYS A 66 17.17 15.36 -43.99
CA CYS A 66 18.41 16.12 -43.76
C CYS A 66 18.49 17.64 -44.03
N ARG A 67 18.86 18.42 -43.00
CA ARG A 67 20.21 19.02 -42.89
C ARG A 67 20.46 19.71 -41.51
N PRO A 68 21.74 19.80 -41.05
CA PRO A 68 22.12 20.39 -39.78
C PRO A 68 22.68 21.82 -39.92
N ALA A 69 22.60 22.61 -38.85
CA ALA A 69 23.41 23.83 -38.64
C ALA A 69 23.75 23.88 -37.14
N ALA A 70 24.99 23.60 -36.76
CA ALA A 70 26.13 24.53 -36.71
C ALA A 70 26.08 25.48 -35.49
N SER A 71 27.09 25.29 -34.65
CA SER A 71 27.45 25.94 -33.40
C SER A 71 28.00 27.36 -33.57
N ARG A 72 27.80 28.22 -32.56
CA ARG A 72 28.83 29.14 -32.02
C ARG A 72 28.37 29.83 -30.70
N PRO A 73 29.25 29.93 -29.68
CA PRO A 73 29.13 30.82 -28.49
C PRO A 73 29.72 32.22 -28.82
N PRO A 74 29.95 33.20 -27.92
CA PRO A 74 29.88 33.26 -26.43
C PRO A 74 29.20 34.54 -25.86
N ASP A 75 29.07 34.67 -24.53
CA ASP A 75 29.71 35.74 -23.73
C ASP A 75 29.16 35.91 -22.30
N ALA A 76 30.08 36.30 -21.42
CA ALA A 76 29.95 36.44 -19.97
C ALA A 76 29.86 37.92 -19.53
N ARG A 77 29.53 38.11 -18.23
CA ARG A 77 29.51 39.35 -17.39
C ARG A 77 28.18 40.11 -17.41
N ALA A 78 27.61 40.66 -16.32
CA ALA A 78 27.86 40.76 -14.87
C ALA A 78 26.58 41.38 -14.23
N PRO A 79 26.44 41.49 -12.87
CA PRO A 79 25.16 41.58 -12.17
C PRO A 79 24.71 43.01 -11.81
N ALA A 80 23.41 43.20 -11.55
CA ALA A 80 22.86 44.41 -10.92
C ALA A 80 21.78 44.10 -9.87
N ARG A 81 21.81 44.93 -8.82
CA ARG A 81 21.18 44.86 -7.48
C ARG A 81 19.64 44.98 -7.43
N PRO A 82 19.00 44.64 -6.28
CA PRO A 82 17.56 44.79 -6.06
C PRO A 82 17.18 46.15 -5.43
N PRO A 83 15.90 46.56 -5.44
CA PRO A 83 15.39 47.51 -4.49
C PRO A 83 14.34 46.94 -3.54
N ALA A 84 14.34 47.53 -2.36
CA ALA A 84 13.67 47.18 -1.13
C ALA A 84 12.19 47.61 -1.02
N ASP A 85 11.53 46.97 -0.04
CA ASP A 85 10.57 47.49 0.94
C ASP A 85 9.63 48.64 0.58
N ARG A 86 8.33 48.36 0.65
CA ARG A 86 7.34 49.34 1.12
C ARG A 86 6.28 48.74 2.04
N CYS A 87 6.38 49.16 3.30
CA CYS A 87 5.30 49.21 4.29
C CYS A 87 4.15 50.13 3.85
N ALA A 88 2.89 49.71 4.11
CA ALA A 88 1.75 50.62 4.26
C ALA A 88 0.69 49.94 5.16
N ARG A 89 0.65 50.30 6.45
CA ARG A 89 -0.32 51.23 7.08
C ARG A 89 -1.75 50.70 7.18
N SER A 90 -2.04 50.28 8.41
CA SER A 90 -3.35 50.12 9.02
C SER A 90 -4.16 51.42 9.04
N ARG A 91 -5.48 51.30 8.84
CA ARG A 91 -6.47 52.29 9.29
C ARG A 91 -7.65 51.55 9.92
N SER A 92 -7.74 51.73 11.23
CA SER A 92 -8.88 51.40 12.08
C SER A 92 -10.06 52.33 11.77
N ARG A 93 -11.26 51.76 11.72
CA ARG A 93 -12.53 52.47 11.86
C ARG A 93 -13.55 51.54 12.54
N THR A 94 -13.72 51.72 13.84
CA THR A 94 -14.99 51.44 14.54
C THR A 94 -16.04 52.44 14.02
N PRO A 95 -17.35 52.08 13.97
CA PRO A 95 -18.19 52.39 15.14
C PRO A 95 -19.45 51.52 15.34
N ARG A 96 -19.98 51.67 16.57
CA ARG A 96 -21.40 51.67 16.99
C ARG A 96 -22.11 50.35 17.31
N SER A 97 -22.19 50.15 18.62
CA SER A 97 -23.25 49.49 19.39
C SER A 97 -24.67 49.91 19.02
N ARG A 98 -25.59 48.93 18.94
CA ARG A 98 -27.00 49.12 19.32
C ARG A 98 -27.57 47.80 19.87
N ALA A 99 -28.34 47.95 20.93
CA ALA A 99 -28.76 46.90 21.86
C ALA A 99 -30.05 46.17 21.46
N ALA A 100 -30.17 44.96 22.03
CA ALA A 100 -31.35 44.27 22.55
C ALA A 100 -32.53 43.91 21.62
N ARG A 101 -32.87 42.61 21.59
CA ARG A 101 -34.13 42.05 22.15
C ARG A 101 -34.12 40.50 22.15
N HIS A 102 -34.80 39.95 23.17
CA HIS A 102 -34.88 38.54 23.55
C HIS A 102 -35.85 37.67 22.71
N ALA A 103 -35.54 36.36 22.70
CA ALA A 103 -36.39 35.17 22.79
C ALA A 103 -37.46 34.87 21.71
N VAL A 104 -37.45 33.63 21.18
CA VAL A 104 -38.46 32.56 21.44
C VAL A 104 -37.93 31.26 20.83
N GLY A 105 -37.95 30.18 21.63
CA GLY A 105 -37.52 28.83 21.23
C GLY A 105 -38.60 27.99 20.53
N LYS A 106 -38.16 26.87 19.95
CA LYS A 106 -38.88 25.65 19.53
C LYS A 106 -37.77 24.67 19.10
N GLY A 107 -37.62 23.44 19.58
CA GLY A 107 -38.58 22.47 20.10
C GLY A 107 -38.25 21.14 19.41
N THR A 108 -37.38 20.34 20.03
CA THR A 108 -36.96 19.01 19.56
C THR A 108 -38.09 17.99 19.70
N ARG A 109 -38.42 17.25 18.62
CA ARG A 109 -39.25 16.03 18.68
C ARG A 109 -38.37 14.80 18.55
N ARG A 110 -38.33 14.01 19.63
CA ARG A 110 -38.00 12.59 19.68
C ARG A 110 -39.15 11.78 19.07
N THR A 111 -38.83 10.71 18.36
CA THR A 111 -39.76 9.59 18.11
C THR A 111 -39.14 8.32 18.66
N ALA A 112 -39.90 7.68 19.54
CA ALA A 112 -39.57 6.43 20.21
C ALA A 112 -40.15 5.22 19.47
N SER A 113 -39.50 4.10 19.76
CA SER A 113 -39.79 2.69 19.56
C SER A 113 -41.23 2.22 19.74
N SER A 114 -41.57 1.14 19.02
CA SER A 114 -42.53 0.12 19.45
C SER A 114 -42.14 -1.24 18.87
N GLY A 115 -42.05 -2.25 19.74
CA GLY A 115 -41.74 -3.65 19.43
C GLY A 115 -43.01 -4.50 19.11
N PRO A 116 -43.05 -5.81 19.45
CA PRO A 116 -43.12 -6.86 18.43
C PRO A 116 -44.27 -7.89 18.60
N SER A 117 -44.21 -8.96 17.76
CA SER A 117 -44.87 -10.29 17.81
C SER A 117 -46.12 -10.53 16.92
N PRO A 118 -46.52 -11.80 16.64
CA PRO A 118 -45.73 -12.97 16.20
C PRO A 118 -46.40 -13.85 15.10
N ALA A 119 -45.62 -14.81 14.56
CA ALA A 119 -45.92 -16.18 14.06
C ALA A 119 -47.13 -16.51 13.15
N GLN A 120 -46.89 -17.24 12.04
CA GLN A 120 -47.35 -18.64 11.82
C GLN A 120 -46.95 -19.22 10.43
N ALA A 121 -46.91 -20.56 10.38
CA ALA A 121 -46.58 -21.53 9.32
C ALA A 121 -47.29 -21.31 7.96
N GLY A 122 -46.97 -21.92 6.81
CA GLY A 122 -46.20 -23.10 6.40
C GLY A 122 -46.37 -23.28 4.87
N PRO A 123 -45.81 -24.32 4.23
CA PRO A 123 -45.42 -24.31 2.82
C PRO A 123 -46.36 -25.07 1.87
N ARG A 124 -46.34 -24.77 0.55
CA ARG A 124 -46.73 -25.72 -0.51
C ARG A 124 -46.28 -25.33 -1.93
N GLN A 125 -45.42 -26.20 -2.46
CA GLN A 125 -45.43 -26.87 -3.77
C GLN A 125 -45.38 -26.10 -5.12
N ALA A 126 -44.33 -26.51 -5.85
CA ALA A 126 -44.13 -26.68 -7.29
C ALA A 126 -45.35 -26.58 -8.22
N GLY A 127 -45.12 -25.93 -9.37
CA GLY A 127 -46.01 -25.94 -10.53
C GLY A 127 -45.29 -25.50 -11.80
N HIS A 128 -45.44 -26.33 -12.83
CA HIS A 128 -44.67 -26.42 -14.06
C HIS A 128 -44.93 -25.34 -15.13
N ARG A 129 -43.87 -25.12 -15.94
CA ARG A 129 -43.79 -25.08 -17.43
C ARG A 129 -44.57 -24.03 -18.26
N ARG A 130 -43.77 -23.50 -19.21
CA ARG A 130 -44.04 -23.22 -20.64
C ARG A 130 -45.00 -22.06 -20.93
N ARG A 131 -44.95 -21.37 -22.06
CA ARG A 131 -43.99 -21.11 -23.16
C ARG A 131 -44.65 -19.93 -23.92
N ASN A 132 -43.81 -19.07 -24.49
CA ASN A 132 -44.01 -18.23 -25.66
C ASN A 132 -45.42 -18.12 -26.27
N SER A 133 -45.91 -16.89 -26.40
CA SER A 133 -46.59 -16.44 -27.61
C SER A 133 -46.22 -14.98 -27.91
N VAL A 134 -45.99 -14.75 -29.19
CA VAL A 134 -45.48 -13.54 -29.84
C VAL A 134 -46.67 -12.78 -30.42
N LEU A 135 -46.50 -11.47 -30.61
CA LEU A 135 -47.23 -10.51 -31.48
C LEU A 135 -48.43 -9.77 -30.86
N PRO A 136 -48.84 -8.61 -31.42
CA PRO A 136 -48.07 -7.53 -32.03
C PRO A 136 -48.50 -6.12 -31.57
N ARG A 137 -47.76 -5.13 -32.07
CA ARG A 137 -47.92 -3.67 -31.90
C ARG A 137 -49.32 -3.12 -32.23
N SER A 138 -49.68 -2.04 -31.54
CA SER A 138 -50.53 -0.98 -32.09
C SER A 138 -50.13 0.41 -31.54
N PRO A 139 -50.47 1.51 -32.25
CA PRO A 139 -49.68 2.74 -32.26
C PRO A 139 -50.39 3.96 -31.62
N SER A 140 -49.62 5.05 -31.53
CA SER A 140 -50.06 6.46 -31.34
C SER A 140 -50.57 6.82 -29.93
N THR A 141 -50.00 7.84 -29.29
CA THR A 141 -50.45 9.22 -29.53
C THR A 141 -49.39 10.26 -29.19
N ARG A 142 -49.26 11.23 -30.10
CA ARG A 142 -48.59 12.53 -29.91
C ARG A 142 -49.29 13.32 -28.81
N ARG A 143 -48.53 13.96 -27.91
CA ARG A 143 -48.89 15.28 -27.36
C ARG A 143 -47.70 16.24 -27.47
N ARG A 144 -47.99 17.41 -28.05
CA ARG A 144 -47.11 18.55 -28.30
C ARG A 144 -47.21 19.55 -27.13
N ARG A 145 -46.04 20.16 -26.81
CA ARG A 145 -45.75 21.57 -26.39
C ARG A 145 -46.49 22.11 -25.15
N GLY A 146 -45.91 22.82 -24.19
CA GLY A 146 -44.61 23.49 -23.93
C GLY A 146 -44.80 24.27 -22.60
N PRO A 147 -44.13 25.39 -22.29
CA PRO A 147 -42.74 25.79 -22.50
C PRO A 147 -41.94 25.91 -21.17
N ARG A 148 -40.62 26.08 -21.30
CA ARG A 148 -39.65 26.36 -20.22
C ARG A 148 -39.73 27.80 -19.73
N PRO A 149 -39.29 28.07 -18.48
CA PRO A 149 -38.53 29.27 -18.18
C PRO A 149 -37.07 28.93 -17.83
N SER A 150 -36.20 29.79 -18.34
CA SER A 150 -34.78 29.93 -18.09
C SER A 150 -34.46 30.41 -16.66
N CYS A 151 -33.33 29.99 -16.10
CA CYS A 151 -32.45 30.92 -15.36
C CYS A 151 -31.04 30.34 -15.22
N ARG A 152 -30.07 31.17 -15.62
CA ARG A 152 -28.64 31.05 -15.31
C ARG A 152 -28.44 31.41 -13.83
N HIS A 153 -27.57 30.71 -13.12
CA HIS A 153 -26.36 31.28 -12.52
C HIS A 153 -25.63 30.31 -11.60
N ALA A 154 -24.33 30.22 -11.85
CA ALA A 154 -23.32 29.62 -10.99
C ALA A 154 -23.07 30.49 -9.74
N ARG A 155 -22.89 29.85 -8.58
CA ARG A 155 -22.03 30.30 -7.47
C ARG A 155 -21.51 29.05 -6.76
N ARG A 156 -20.21 28.72 -6.90
CA ARG A 156 -19.12 29.12 -5.99
C ARG A 156 -19.47 28.86 -4.53
N TRP A 157 -19.07 27.69 -4.04
CA TRP A 157 -18.87 27.39 -2.63
C TRP A 157 -17.41 27.66 -2.33
N SER A 158 -17.13 28.64 -1.49
CA SER A 158 -15.80 28.89 -0.91
C SER A 158 -15.91 28.69 0.59
N ALA A 159 -15.15 27.69 1.06
CA ALA A 159 -14.92 27.40 2.46
C ALA A 159 -13.98 28.45 3.08
N SER A 160 -14.23 28.79 4.33
CA SER A 160 -13.18 29.24 5.26
C SER A 160 -13.70 29.06 6.68
N TRP A 161 -13.38 27.92 7.27
CA TRP A 161 -13.39 27.70 8.72
C TRP A 161 -11.94 27.86 9.19
N ALA A 162 -11.74 28.69 10.21
CA ALA A 162 -10.50 28.78 10.97
C ALA A 162 -10.85 28.60 12.47
N PRO A 163 -9.98 27.96 13.26
CA PRO A 163 -10.33 27.37 14.56
C PRO A 163 -10.18 28.38 15.72
N PRO A 164 -10.86 28.18 16.86
CA PRO A 164 -10.48 28.84 18.09
C PRO A 164 -9.35 28.10 18.81
N SER A 165 -8.44 28.94 19.28
CA SER A 165 -7.31 28.75 20.17
C SER A 165 -7.71 28.22 21.56
N HIS A 166 -6.97 27.17 21.99
CA HIS A 166 -6.62 26.69 23.34
C HIS A 166 -6.76 27.67 24.54
N PRO A 167 -6.60 27.17 25.79
CA PRO A 167 -7.42 26.23 26.57
C PRO A 167 -7.69 26.82 27.98
N ALA A 168 -8.24 26.02 28.90
CA ALA A 168 -8.03 26.06 30.36
C ALA A 168 -9.30 26.09 31.24
N ASP A 169 -9.13 25.33 32.33
CA ASP A 169 -9.82 25.30 33.63
C ASP A 169 -11.14 24.51 33.71
N MET A 170 -11.09 23.27 34.25
CA MET A 170 -11.07 22.90 35.69
C MET A 170 -12.47 22.97 36.30
N VAL A 171 -13.00 22.08 37.15
CA VAL A 171 -12.59 20.85 37.85
C VAL A 171 -13.89 20.34 38.54
N SER A 172 -13.99 19.03 38.79
CA SER A 172 -14.76 18.38 39.88
C SER A 172 -16.29 18.49 39.94
N ILE A 173 -16.99 17.35 39.82
CA ILE A 173 -17.80 16.81 40.93
C ILE A 173 -17.56 15.28 41.01
N PHE A 174 -17.28 14.81 42.24
CA PHE A 174 -16.88 13.46 42.64
C PHE A 174 -18.05 12.47 42.83
N ASP A 175 -17.66 11.19 42.75
CA ASP A 175 -18.10 10.01 43.50
C ASP A 175 -19.54 9.48 43.48
N ARG A 176 -19.67 8.22 43.04
CA ARG A 176 -20.16 7.12 43.89
C ARG A 176 -19.90 5.75 43.24
N ALA A 177 -19.08 4.94 43.92
CA ALA A 177 -19.17 3.48 44.11
C ALA A 177 -17.79 2.82 44.00
N GLY A 178 -17.08 2.77 45.12
CA GLY A 178 -15.92 1.91 45.27
C GLY A 178 -16.31 0.45 45.46
N VAL A 179 -15.45 -0.46 44.96
CA VAL A 179 -14.78 -1.59 45.65
C VAL A 179 -14.09 -2.45 44.55
N PRO A 180 -12.93 -3.07 44.82
CA PRO A 180 -11.91 -3.40 43.82
C PRO A 180 -11.88 -4.88 43.41
N THR A 181 -11.37 -5.17 42.21
CA THR A 181 -10.98 -6.54 41.81
C THR A 181 -9.76 -6.49 40.89
N SER A 182 -8.59 -6.45 41.50
CA SER A 182 -7.37 -7.03 40.92
C SER A 182 -7.30 -8.50 41.34
N ILE A 183 -6.84 -9.37 40.45
CA ILE A 183 -6.60 -10.82 40.66
C ILE A 183 -7.86 -11.69 40.51
N LEU A 184 -8.32 -11.91 39.28
CA LEU A 184 -9.07 -13.14 38.88
C LEU A 184 -9.35 -13.30 37.36
N GLU A 185 -8.69 -12.56 36.46
CA GLU A 185 -8.91 -12.72 35.00
C GLU A 185 -7.86 -13.58 34.28
N ASN A 186 -6.76 -13.97 34.93
CA ASN A 186 -5.73 -14.81 34.31
C ASN A 186 -5.93 -16.33 34.44
N ALA A 187 -6.94 -16.81 35.17
CA ALA A 187 -7.13 -18.25 35.42
C ALA A 187 -8.26 -18.90 34.60
N VAL A 188 -9.11 -18.12 33.93
CA VAL A 188 -10.23 -18.64 33.11
C VAL A 188 -9.88 -18.71 31.62
N PHE A 189 -8.82 -18.03 31.19
CA PHE A 189 -8.42 -17.98 29.78
C PHE A 189 -7.57 -19.20 29.34
N GLU A 190 -6.81 -19.81 30.24
CA GLU A 190 -5.98 -21.00 29.94
C GLU A 190 -6.80 -22.29 29.70
N ALA A 191 -8.04 -22.37 30.19
CA ALA A 191 -8.86 -23.59 30.09
C ALA A 191 -9.64 -23.73 28.77
N THR A 192 -9.65 -22.71 27.91
CA THR A 192 -10.44 -22.71 26.66
C THR A 192 -9.60 -23.03 25.41
N LEU A 193 -8.27 -23.10 25.52
CA LEU A 193 -7.36 -23.38 24.39
C LEU A 193 -6.96 -24.85 24.23
N ALA A 194 -7.49 -25.77 25.05
CA ALA A 194 -7.13 -27.19 25.02
C ALA A 194 -8.12 -28.13 24.31
N ARG A 195 -9.12 -27.60 23.59
CA ARG A 195 -10.04 -28.42 22.78
C ARG A 195 -10.39 -27.72 21.48
N GLU A 196 -9.69 -28.09 20.41
CA GLU A 196 -10.22 -28.30 19.06
C GLU A 196 -9.06 -28.40 18.05
N HIS A 197 -8.55 -29.62 17.85
CA HIS A 197 -7.88 -30.00 16.61
C HIS A 197 -8.25 -31.45 16.32
N ASP A 198 -9.26 -31.63 15.47
CA ASP A 198 -9.53 -32.88 14.76
C ASP A 198 -9.18 -32.65 13.28
N PRO A 199 -8.08 -33.23 12.75
CA PRO A 199 -7.69 -33.06 11.36
C PRO A 199 -8.29 -34.21 10.54
N GLY A 200 -9.48 -34.00 9.98
CA GLY A 200 -10.12 -35.01 9.14
C GLY A 200 -11.12 -34.44 8.14
N LEU A 201 -10.84 -34.69 6.85
CA LEU A 201 -11.72 -34.52 5.67
C LEU A 201 -11.89 -33.10 5.09
N LEU A 202 -11.00 -32.75 4.15
CA LEU A 202 -11.36 -31.93 2.99
C LEU A 202 -11.74 -32.88 1.85
N SER A 203 -13.03 -32.92 1.50
CA SER A 203 -13.52 -33.59 0.30
C SER A 203 -13.32 -32.69 -0.92
N GLU A 204 -12.79 -33.28 -1.99
CA GLU A 204 -12.65 -32.66 -3.31
C GLU A 204 -14.03 -32.32 -3.88
N VAL A 205 -14.29 -31.03 -4.12
CA VAL A 205 -15.44 -30.59 -4.90
C VAL A 205 -14.98 -30.42 -6.35
N GLU A 206 -15.26 -31.41 -7.20
CA GLU A 206 -15.05 -31.30 -8.65
C GLU A 206 -16.04 -30.29 -9.26
N CYS A 207 -15.51 -29.18 -9.79
CA CYS A 207 -16.23 -28.29 -10.70
C CYS A 207 -16.04 -28.73 -12.17
N PRO A 208 -17.01 -28.46 -13.06
CA PRO A 208 -16.99 -28.99 -14.43
C PRO A 208 -15.88 -28.36 -15.27
N ARG A 209 -15.12 -29.22 -15.96
CA ARG A 209 -14.01 -28.88 -16.85
C ARG A 209 -14.52 -28.24 -18.14
N TYR A 210 -14.15 -26.97 -18.38
CA TYR A 210 -14.08 -26.40 -19.72
C TYR A 210 -12.63 -26.45 -20.21
N GLY A 211 -12.43 -26.96 -21.43
CA GLY A 211 -11.11 -27.18 -22.02
C GLY A 211 -10.27 -25.91 -22.12
N GLY A 212 -9.05 -26.00 -21.61
CA GLY A 212 -8.06 -24.93 -21.47
C GLY A 212 -7.30 -25.17 -20.17
N ALA A 213 -5.97 -25.05 -20.17
CA ALA A 213 -5.11 -25.44 -19.06
C ALA A 213 -5.68 -25.04 -17.68
N SER A 214 -5.83 -26.02 -16.77
CA SER A 214 -6.19 -25.77 -15.38
C SER A 214 -5.01 -25.11 -14.69
N MET A 215 -4.98 -23.77 -14.69
CA MET A 215 -4.12 -23.03 -13.77
C MET A 215 -4.74 -23.13 -12.38
N THR A 216 -4.23 -24.04 -11.56
CA THR A 216 -4.57 -24.09 -10.13
C THR A 216 -3.98 -22.86 -9.47
N VAL A 217 -4.76 -21.80 -9.36
CA VAL A 217 -4.39 -20.60 -8.60
C VAL A 217 -4.39 -21.00 -7.13
N THR A 218 -3.21 -21.17 -6.54
CA THR A 218 -3.08 -21.43 -5.11
C THR A 218 -3.38 -20.12 -4.38
N PRO A 219 -4.26 -20.08 -3.35
CA PRO A 219 -4.38 -18.90 -2.49
C PRO A 219 -3.01 -18.51 -1.94
N PHE A 220 -2.84 -17.24 -1.55
CA PHE A 220 -1.60 -16.75 -0.94
C PHE A 220 -1.21 -17.69 0.20
N SER A 221 -0.25 -18.56 -0.07
CA SER A 221 0.10 -19.62 0.86
C SER A 221 1.05 -19.06 1.91
N GLU A 222 1.06 -19.66 3.09
CA GLU A 222 2.01 -19.32 4.16
C GLU A 222 3.46 -19.28 3.61
N ALA A 223 3.80 -20.21 2.71
CA ALA A 223 5.09 -20.28 2.03
C ALA A 223 5.41 -19.07 1.13
N GLN A 224 4.42 -18.31 0.66
CA GLN A 224 4.63 -17.08 -0.12
C GLN A 224 4.95 -15.87 0.75
N SER A 225 4.56 -15.91 2.03
CA SER A 225 4.76 -14.81 2.99
C SER A 225 6.21 -14.68 3.48
N CYS A 226 6.96 -15.79 3.46
CA CYS A 226 8.37 -15.85 3.88
C CYS A 226 9.36 -15.75 2.71
N ARG A 227 8.89 -15.52 1.47
CA ARG A 227 9.82 -15.36 0.33
C ARG A 227 10.42 -13.97 0.32
N PRO A 228 11.71 -13.82 -0.05
CA PRO A 228 12.27 -12.52 -0.36
C PRO A 228 11.41 -11.79 -1.40
N THR A 229 11.20 -10.51 -1.16
CA THR A 229 10.44 -9.60 -2.00
C THR A 229 11.38 -8.64 -2.72
N VAL A 230 10.85 -7.75 -3.58
CA VAL A 230 11.66 -6.70 -4.20
C VAL A 230 12.35 -5.82 -3.15
N PHE A 231 11.74 -5.69 -1.96
CA PHE A 231 12.26 -4.86 -0.87
C PHE A 231 13.47 -5.46 -0.15
N ASP A 232 13.83 -6.70 -0.48
CA ASP A 232 14.97 -7.43 0.11
C ASP A 232 16.16 -7.54 -0.88
N THR A 233 16.01 -6.96 -2.09
CA THR A 233 17.05 -6.93 -3.13
C THR A 233 18.12 -5.88 -2.81
N GLU A 234 19.36 -6.12 -3.23
CA GLU A 234 20.46 -5.15 -3.05
C GLU A 234 20.14 -3.83 -3.76
N GLU A 235 19.51 -3.89 -4.94
CA GLU A 235 19.14 -2.72 -5.72
C GLU A 235 18.11 -1.83 -5.01
N TRP A 236 17.10 -2.45 -4.37
CA TRP A 236 16.16 -1.70 -3.54
C TRP A 236 16.84 -1.12 -2.31
N LEU A 237 17.65 -1.90 -1.59
CA LEU A 237 18.33 -1.46 -0.38
C LEU A 237 19.26 -0.27 -0.67
N ASP A 238 20.01 -0.33 -1.77
CA ASP A 238 20.88 0.74 -2.25
C ASP A 238 20.09 1.99 -2.64
N ALA A 239 18.99 1.83 -3.38
CA ALA A 239 18.11 2.95 -3.74
C ALA A 239 17.50 3.59 -2.49
N TRP A 240 17.02 2.77 -1.57
CA TRP A 240 16.42 3.24 -0.34
C TRP A 240 17.46 3.94 0.54
N ALA A 241 18.71 3.47 0.63
CA ALA A 241 19.77 4.17 1.37
C ALA A 241 20.00 5.62 0.90
N ARG A 242 19.64 5.95 -0.35
CA ARG A 242 19.70 7.32 -0.93
C ARG A 242 18.42 8.14 -0.79
N ALA A 243 17.31 7.54 -0.36
CA ALA A 243 16.04 8.24 -0.17
C ALA A 243 16.11 9.25 0.98
N THR A 244 15.48 10.42 0.79
CA THR A 244 15.55 11.57 1.71
C THR A 244 14.22 11.91 2.38
N ILE A 245 13.15 11.18 2.06
CA ILE A 245 11.80 11.48 2.56
C ILE A 245 11.69 11.31 4.08
N GLU A 246 12.56 10.49 4.67
CA GLU A 246 12.68 10.31 6.11
C GLU A 246 13.93 10.99 6.64
N ARG A 247 13.85 11.54 7.86
CA ARG A 247 15.06 11.93 8.61
C ARG A 247 15.55 10.70 9.32
N ARG A 248 16.57 10.07 8.76
CA ARG A 248 17.16 8.85 9.30
C ARG A 248 18.66 8.79 9.06
N ARG A 249 19.32 7.94 9.84
CA ARG A 249 20.71 7.53 9.63
C ARG A 249 20.77 6.03 9.37
N VAL A 250 21.50 5.62 8.34
CA VAL A 250 21.79 4.19 8.09
C VAL A 250 22.81 3.73 9.13
N ILE A 251 22.44 2.74 9.93
CA ILE A 251 23.32 2.13 10.94
C ILE A 251 23.98 0.88 10.35
N ASP A 252 23.18 0.05 9.67
CA ASP A 252 23.65 -1.13 8.95
C ASP A 252 22.86 -1.27 7.64
N PRO A 253 23.51 -1.21 6.46
CA PRO A 253 22.86 -1.40 5.17
C PRO A 253 22.69 -2.88 4.76
N GLY A 254 23.02 -3.84 5.63
CA GLY A 254 22.92 -5.27 5.34
C GLY A 254 21.53 -5.75 4.95
N ARG A 255 21.38 -7.06 4.71
CA ARG A 255 20.14 -7.64 4.17
C ARG A 255 18.89 -7.36 5.02
N ALA A 256 19.04 -7.21 6.33
CA ALA A 256 18.01 -6.71 7.24
C ALA A 256 18.46 -5.32 7.72
N PRO A 257 18.27 -4.28 6.89
CA PRO A 257 18.90 -2.99 7.13
C PRO A 257 18.37 -2.36 8.42
N ARG A 258 19.24 -1.64 9.12
CA ARG A 258 18.93 -0.93 10.35
C ARG A 258 19.06 0.57 10.17
N TYR A 259 18.01 1.29 10.51
CA TYR A 259 17.96 2.75 10.40
C TYR A 259 17.63 3.36 11.75
N LEU A 260 18.39 4.38 12.17
CA LEU A 260 17.99 5.23 13.28
C LEU A 260 17.03 6.29 12.73
N LEU A 261 15.74 6.14 12.99
CA LEU A 261 14.67 6.95 12.44
C LEU A 261 14.28 8.06 13.42
N GLU A 262 14.46 9.31 13.01
CA GLU A 262 14.07 10.49 13.79
C GLU A 262 12.69 11.02 13.37
N TYR A 263 12.34 10.85 12.09
CA TYR A 263 11.06 11.27 11.55
C TYR A 263 10.72 10.53 10.26
N SER A 264 9.46 10.12 10.15
CA SER A 264 8.88 9.56 8.94
C SER A 264 7.50 10.21 8.69
N PRO A 265 7.24 10.79 7.52
CA PRO A 265 5.90 11.27 7.18
C PRO A 265 4.90 10.13 7.09
N PHE A 266 5.36 8.90 6.80
CA PHE A 266 4.49 7.72 6.82
C PHE A 266 4.06 7.38 8.24
N TRP A 267 5.00 7.36 9.21
CA TRP A 267 4.66 7.12 10.62
C TRP A 267 3.72 8.20 11.16
N GLN A 268 4.00 9.47 10.85
CA GLN A 268 3.10 10.56 11.21
C GLN A 268 1.69 10.38 10.62
N GLY A 269 1.58 9.83 9.41
CA GLY A 269 0.29 9.44 8.83
C GLY A 269 -0.47 8.42 9.68
N LEU A 270 0.23 7.41 10.21
CA LEU A 270 -0.36 6.43 11.14
C LEU A 270 -0.81 7.09 12.45
N GLU A 271 -0.01 8.01 13.01
CA GLU A 271 -0.39 8.77 14.21
C GLU A 271 -1.62 9.65 13.97
N ASN A 272 -1.70 10.29 12.80
CA ASN A 272 -2.83 11.11 12.38
C ASN A 272 -4.11 10.29 12.23
N ASP A 273 -4.05 9.16 11.52
CA ASP A 273 -5.22 8.30 11.29
C ASP A 273 -5.77 7.74 12.60
N THR A 274 -4.88 7.42 13.54
CA THR A 274 -5.25 6.83 14.83
C THR A 274 -5.58 7.85 15.91
N ALA A 275 -5.29 9.14 15.66
CA ALA A 275 -5.32 10.19 16.67
C ALA A 275 -4.56 9.82 17.96
N SER A 276 -3.51 9.01 17.85
CA SER A 276 -2.72 8.50 18.99
C SER A 276 -1.78 9.55 19.59
N GLY A 277 -1.54 10.65 18.87
CA GLY A 277 -0.54 11.65 19.23
C GLY A 277 0.87 11.19 18.89
N VAL A 278 1.87 11.92 19.38
CA VAL A 278 3.28 11.60 19.13
C VAL A 278 3.67 10.37 19.95
N VAL A 279 4.07 9.30 19.27
CA VAL A 279 4.53 8.06 19.91
C VAL A 279 5.97 8.23 20.41
N TRP A 280 6.84 8.75 19.56
CA TRP A 280 8.28 8.80 19.79
C TRP A 280 8.74 10.19 20.23
N ASP A 281 9.28 10.28 21.44
CA ASP A 281 9.99 11.47 21.95
C ASP A 281 11.51 11.36 21.76
N ARG A 282 12.00 10.22 21.28
CA ARG A 282 13.39 9.93 20.91
C ARG A 282 13.40 9.15 19.59
N PRO A 283 14.53 9.12 18.85
CA PRO A 283 14.62 8.30 17.64
C PRO A 283 14.32 6.82 17.93
N VAL A 284 13.82 6.09 16.94
CA VAL A 284 13.60 4.63 17.03
C VAL A 284 14.54 3.91 16.06
N LEU A 285 15.17 2.81 16.49
CA LEU A 285 15.94 1.97 15.59
C LEU A 285 14.96 1.06 14.84
N THR A 286 14.92 1.09 13.52
CA THR A 286 14.05 0.19 12.74
C THR A 286 14.85 -0.94 12.13
N ILE A 287 14.25 -2.13 12.06
CA ILE A 287 14.72 -3.22 11.19
C ILE A 287 13.79 -3.24 9.96
N GLY A 288 14.36 -2.98 8.79
CA GLY A 288 13.61 -2.72 7.57
C GLY A 288 13.13 -1.27 7.47
N SER A 289 12.33 -1.00 6.43
CA SER A 289 11.77 0.32 6.14
C SER A 289 10.25 0.29 6.23
N ILE A 290 9.67 1.38 6.75
CA ILE A 290 8.21 1.54 6.79
C ILE A 290 7.62 1.71 5.38
N TYR A 291 8.45 2.06 4.39
CA TYR A 291 8.07 2.17 2.98
C TYR A 291 8.20 0.87 2.20
N SER A 292 8.88 -0.15 2.75
CA SER A 292 8.79 -1.50 2.20
C SER A 292 7.41 -2.04 2.50
N VAL A 293 6.69 -2.60 1.52
CA VAL A 293 5.36 -3.19 1.79
C VAL A 293 5.50 -4.37 2.74
N TYR A 294 6.60 -5.12 2.62
CA TYR A 294 6.94 -6.25 3.48
C TYR A 294 8.29 -6.03 4.15
N GLY A 295 8.39 -6.42 5.42
CA GLY A 295 9.63 -6.44 6.18
C GLY A 295 10.50 -7.67 5.88
N PRO A 296 11.52 -7.95 6.71
CA PRO A 296 12.46 -9.06 6.53
C PRO A 296 11.84 -10.43 6.89
N ALA A 297 10.67 -10.73 6.34
CA ALA A 297 9.93 -11.97 6.58
C ALA A 297 10.72 -13.22 6.15
N TYR A 298 11.66 -13.08 5.22
CA TYR A 298 12.55 -14.15 4.77
C TYR A 298 13.48 -14.69 5.87
N LEU A 299 13.66 -13.97 6.98
CA LEU A 299 14.43 -14.45 8.14
C LEU A 299 13.61 -15.32 9.09
N ALA A 300 12.29 -15.38 8.95
CA ALA A 300 11.42 -16.00 9.95
C ALA A 300 11.65 -17.52 10.12
N GLY A 301 12.25 -18.18 9.12
CA GLY A 301 12.68 -19.58 9.19
C GLY A 301 14.05 -19.82 9.85
N ASP A 302 14.78 -18.76 10.21
CA ASP A 302 16.12 -18.83 10.82
C ASP A 302 16.11 -18.22 12.22
N ALA A 303 15.75 -19.05 13.21
CA ALA A 303 15.64 -18.63 14.60
C ALA A 303 16.95 -18.07 15.18
N LEU A 304 18.11 -18.59 14.76
CA LEU A 304 19.40 -18.10 15.25
C LEU A 304 19.71 -16.71 14.68
N ALA A 305 19.45 -16.49 13.38
CA ALA A 305 19.63 -15.18 12.77
C ALA A 305 18.69 -14.13 13.36
N VAL A 306 17.41 -14.47 13.59
CA VAL A 306 16.45 -13.57 14.23
C VAL A 306 16.88 -13.20 15.65
N ALA A 307 17.26 -14.20 16.47
CA ALA A 307 17.74 -13.98 17.82
C ALA A 307 18.94 -13.02 17.85
N ALA A 308 19.97 -13.32 17.06
CA ALA A 308 21.18 -12.50 17.00
C ALA A 308 20.88 -11.07 16.53
N LEU A 309 20.07 -10.90 15.49
CA LEU A 309 19.72 -9.60 14.94
C LEU A 309 18.95 -8.73 15.95
N VAL A 310 17.96 -9.31 16.65
CA VAL A 310 17.18 -8.58 17.66
C VAL A 310 18.06 -8.20 18.85
N ASP A 311 18.88 -9.12 19.36
CA ASP A 311 19.75 -8.86 20.51
C ASP A 311 20.77 -7.75 20.19
N GLU A 312 21.42 -7.83 19.02
CA GLU A 312 22.37 -6.80 18.56
C GLU A 312 21.68 -5.45 18.32
N ALA A 313 20.51 -5.43 17.69
CA ALA A 313 19.77 -4.19 17.45
C ALA A 313 19.33 -3.53 18.76
N ARG A 314 18.97 -4.31 19.80
CA ARG A 314 18.62 -3.74 21.12
C ARG A 314 19.81 -3.12 21.82
N GLU A 315 20.97 -3.77 21.76
CA GLU A 315 22.21 -3.20 22.27
C GLU A 315 22.55 -1.89 21.54
N GLN A 316 22.50 -1.87 20.20
CA GLN A 316 22.68 -0.66 19.41
C GLN A 316 21.67 0.43 19.75
N ALA A 317 20.38 0.09 19.93
CA ALA A 317 19.36 1.05 20.29
C ALA A 317 19.66 1.73 21.64
N ARG A 318 20.16 0.97 22.62
CA ARG A 318 20.60 1.51 23.91
C ARG A 318 21.79 2.45 23.75
N ASP A 319 22.83 2.03 23.02
CA ASP A 319 24.03 2.84 22.78
C ASP A 319 23.73 4.16 22.04
N LEU A 320 22.72 4.12 21.17
CA LEU A 320 22.24 5.28 20.41
C LEU A 320 21.23 6.16 21.17
N GLY A 321 20.81 5.75 22.37
CA GLY A 321 19.78 6.46 23.14
C GLY A 321 18.39 6.45 22.46
N ALA A 322 18.12 5.45 21.62
CA ALA A 322 16.85 5.28 20.93
C ALA A 322 15.75 4.81 21.88
N ALA A 323 14.49 5.03 21.48
CA ALA A 323 13.30 4.54 22.19
C ALA A 323 13.23 3.00 22.25
N GLY A 324 13.85 2.32 21.29
CA GLY A 324 13.81 0.87 21.15
C GLY A 324 14.07 0.43 19.71
N VAL A 325 13.80 -0.83 19.44
CA VAL A 325 13.87 -1.45 18.12
C VAL A 325 12.46 -1.73 17.62
N LEU A 326 12.14 -1.33 16.39
CA LEU A 326 10.88 -1.66 15.72
C LEU A 326 11.16 -2.48 14.45
N VAL A 327 10.76 -3.76 14.46
CA VAL A 327 10.73 -4.58 13.24
C VAL A 327 9.46 -4.24 12.49
N LEU A 328 9.59 -3.86 11.22
CA LEU A 328 8.47 -3.31 10.44
C LEU A 328 7.85 -4.32 9.48
N ASN A 329 6.54 -4.19 9.27
CA ASN A 329 5.78 -4.77 8.17
C ASN A 329 5.89 -6.30 7.99
N LEU A 330 5.91 -7.05 9.08
CA LEU A 330 5.87 -8.51 9.03
C LEU A 330 4.44 -9.02 8.74
N PRO A 331 4.24 -9.94 7.78
CA PRO A 331 3.01 -10.71 7.68
C PRO A 331 2.76 -11.53 8.97
N PRO A 332 1.53 -12.03 9.20
CA PRO A 332 1.16 -12.65 10.48
C PRO A 332 2.02 -13.86 10.89
N ASP A 333 2.31 -14.79 9.97
CA ASP A 333 3.12 -15.97 10.29
C ASP A 333 4.58 -15.61 10.60
N PRO A 334 5.29 -14.81 9.76
CA PRO A 334 6.59 -14.26 10.12
C PRO A 334 6.60 -13.53 11.45
N ALA A 335 5.58 -12.71 11.75
CA ALA A 335 5.49 -12.00 13.03
C ALA A 335 5.43 -12.96 14.23
N ARG A 336 4.62 -14.02 14.15
CA ARG A 336 4.55 -15.06 15.19
C ARG A 336 5.87 -15.81 15.34
N GLN A 337 6.50 -16.18 14.22
CA GLN A 337 7.79 -16.88 14.22
C GLN A 337 8.89 -16.03 14.87
N TRP A 338 8.97 -14.74 14.54
CA TRP A 338 9.91 -13.81 15.17
C TRP A 338 9.67 -13.69 16.67
N ALA A 339 8.40 -13.53 17.08
CA ALA A 339 8.05 -13.40 18.48
C ALA A 339 8.32 -14.66 19.31
N ALA A 340 8.16 -15.85 18.72
CA ALA A 340 8.51 -17.10 19.38
C ALA A 340 10.01 -17.21 19.69
N VAL A 341 10.87 -16.59 18.86
CA VAL A 341 12.32 -16.56 19.04
C VAL A 341 12.74 -15.50 20.06
N ARG A 342 12.17 -14.30 19.95
CA ARG A 342 12.36 -13.18 20.87
C ARG A 342 11.01 -12.47 21.07
N PRO A 343 10.36 -12.65 22.24
CA PRO A 343 9.09 -12.00 22.52
C PRO A 343 9.25 -10.46 22.50
N PRO A 344 8.44 -9.74 21.72
CA PRO A 344 8.46 -8.28 21.73
C PRO A 344 7.74 -7.73 22.95
N ASP A 345 8.11 -6.53 23.37
CA ASP A 345 7.41 -5.81 24.43
C ASP A 345 6.02 -5.36 23.96
N VAL A 346 5.88 -5.04 22.66
CA VAL A 346 4.60 -4.66 22.04
C VAL A 346 4.46 -5.27 20.65
N PHE A 347 3.26 -5.78 20.38
CA PHE A 347 2.78 -6.02 19.02
C PHE A 347 1.85 -4.91 18.60
N ALA A 348 2.13 -4.30 17.45
CA ALA A 348 1.24 -3.31 16.86
C ALA A 348 0.99 -3.68 15.40
N ARG A 349 -0.27 -3.89 15.03
CA ARG A 349 -0.64 -3.90 13.62
C ARG A 349 -0.37 -2.51 13.05
N LEU A 350 0.38 -2.42 11.96
CA LEU A 350 0.77 -1.16 11.33
C LEU A 350 -0.09 -0.82 10.12
N ASP A 351 -0.47 -1.83 9.32
CA ASP A 351 -1.22 -1.60 8.07
C ASP A 351 -1.83 -2.90 7.51
N THR A 352 -2.43 -2.83 6.32
CA THR A 352 -2.80 -3.98 5.49
C THR A 352 -2.34 -3.78 4.05
N ALA A 353 -1.50 -4.69 3.57
CA ALA A 353 -1.15 -4.79 2.15
C ALA A 353 -2.28 -5.48 1.39
N TYR A 354 -2.74 -4.87 0.31
CA TYR A 354 -3.85 -5.41 -0.46
C TYR A 354 -3.41 -5.87 -1.83
N TYR A 355 -3.89 -7.04 -2.24
CA TYR A 355 -3.50 -7.65 -3.49
C TYR A 355 -4.68 -8.26 -4.24
N LYS A 356 -4.44 -8.57 -5.52
CA LYS A 356 -5.27 -9.46 -6.33
C LYS A 356 -4.40 -10.42 -7.12
N ASN A 357 -4.93 -11.61 -7.39
CA ASN A 357 -4.35 -12.57 -8.32
C ASN A 357 -5.03 -12.36 -9.68
N PRO A 358 -4.31 -11.83 -10.69
CA PRO A 358 -4.86 -11.64 -12.04
C PRO A 358 -5.46 -12.94 -12.59
N GLY A 359 -6.63 -12.85 -13.22
CA GLY A 359 -7.27 -14.00 -13.87
C GLY A 359 -7.84 -15.07 -12.94
N SER A 360 -7.86 -14.85 -11.62
CA SER A 360 -8.40 -15.83 -10.67
C SER A 360 -9.92 -15.67 -10.47
N GLY A 361 -10.73 -16.72 -10.65
CA GLY A 361 -12.18 -16.67 -10.39
C GLY A 361 -13.08 -16.33 -11.60
N PRO A 362 -14.36 -15.97 -11.39
CA PRO A 362 -15.37 -15.89 -12.45
C PRO A 362 -15.18 -14.77 -13.48
N ASP A 363 -14.37 -13.76 -13.16
CA ASP A 363 -14.01 -12.69 -14.08
C ASP A 363 -12.55 -12.88 -14.53
N PRO A 364 -12.29 -13.05 -15.84
CA PRO A 364 -10.96 -13.37 -16.34
C PRO A 364 -9.95 -12.22 -16.18
N VAL A 365 -10.39 -11.03 -15.78
CA VAL A 365 -9.51 -9.87 -15.51
C VAL A 365 -9.56 -9.54 -14.02
N MET A 366 -10.74 -9.23 -13.50
CA MET A 366 -10.90 -8.65 -12.17
C MET A 366 -10.97 -9.69 -11.05
N GLY A 367 -11.11 -10.95 -11.43
CA GLY A 367 -11.29 -12.08 -10.54
C GLY A 367 -12.53 -12.04 -9.67
N GLU A 368 -12.37 -12.45 -8.40
CA GLU A 368 -13.47 -12.48 -7.43
C GLU A 368 -13.97 -11.07 -7.07
N VAL A 369 -15.06 -10.65 -7.71
CA VAL A 369 -15.72 -9.36 -7.48
C VAL A 369 -17.24 -9.52 -7.58
N LYS A 370 -17.96 -8.92 -6.63
CA LYS A 370 -19.43 -8.87 -6.66
C LYS A 370 -19.94 -8.34 -8.01
N THR A 371 -20.90 -9.03 -8.63
CA THR A 371 -21.40 -8.75 -9.99
C THR A 371 -21.69 -7.27 -10.25
N ARG A 372 -22.35 -6.58 -9.31
CA ARG A 372 -22.66 -5.14 -9.46
C ARG A 372 -21.40 -4.28 -9.60
N LYS A 373 -20.38 -4.54 -8.79
CA LYS A 373 -19.11 -3.79 -8.80
C LYS A 373 -18.31 -4.11 -10.06
N ARG A 374 -18.25 -5.38 -10.45
CA ARG A 374 -17.69 -5.83 -11.74
C ARG A 374 -18.31 -5.10 -12.93
N THR A 375 -19.65 -5.04 -13.01
CA THR A 375 -20.34 -4.35 -14.10
C THR A 375 -20.05 -2.84 -14.12
N ASP A 376 -20.00 -2.20 -12.95
CA ASP A 376 -19.65 -0.77 -12.85
C ASP A 376 -18.21 -0.51 -13.32
N TRP A 377 -17.25 -1.32 -12.87
CA TRP A 377 -15.85 -1.19 -13.28
C TRP A 377 -15.66 -1.36 -14.79
N ARG A 378 -16.18 -2.44 -15.38
CA ARG A 378 -16.14 -2.64 -16.84
C ARG A 378 -16.76 -1.47 -17.62
N ARG A 379 -17.86 -0.90 -17.09
CA ARG A 379 -18.49 0.27 -17.70
C ARG A 379 -17.59 1.50 -17.64
N ARG A 380 -16.94 1.77 -16.50
CA ARG A 380 -16.04 2.93 -16.35
C ARG A 380 -14.78 2.77 -17.19
N TRP A 381 -14.16 1.60 -17.16
CA TRP A 381 -13.04 1.24 -18.02
C TRP A 381 -13.39 1.49 -19.49
N ARG A 382 -14.48 0.89 -19.99
CA ARG A 382 -14.91 1.08 -21.39
C ARG A 382 -15.11 2.55 -21.77
N ARG A 383 -15.75 3.34 -20.91
CA ARG A 383 -15.95 4.78 -21.15
C ARG A 383 -14.64 5.56 -21.19
N ALA A 384 -13.67 5.20 -20.35
CA ALA A 384 -12.34 5.79 -20.38
C ALA A 384 -11.63 5.45 -21.70
N THR A 385 -11.65 4.17 -22.10
CA THR A 385 -11.09 3.71 -23.38
C THR A 385 -11.75 4.38 -24.58
N GLU A 386 -13.08 4.52 -24.60
CA GLU A 386 -13.84 5.22 -25.65
C GLU A 386 -13.46 6.71 -25.77
N LYS A 387 -12.98 7.30 -24.67
CA LYS A 387 -12.47 8.69 -24.62
C LYS A 387 -10.97 8.80 -24.92
N GLY A 388 -10.31 7.70 -25.27
CA GLY A 388 -8.90 7.69 -25.63
C GLY A 388 -7.95 7.72 -24.43
N VAL A 389 -8.40 7.33 -23.23
CA VAL A 389 -7.47 7.09 -22.12
C VAL A 389 -6.63 5.86 -22.45
N LYS A 390 -5.31 5.97 -22.25
CA LYS A 390 -4.34 4.89 -22.50
C LYS A 390 -3.41 4.70 -21.30
N LEU A 391 -2.92 3.47 -21.13
CA LEU A 391 -1.86 3.17 -20.19
C LEU A 391 -0.50 3.27 -20.92
N VAL A 392 0.48 3.88 -20.28
CA VAL A 392 1.86 4.03 -20.79
C VAL A 392 2.80 3.58 -19.68
N GLU A 393 3.75 2.70 -19.99
CA GLU A 393 4.78 2.25 -19.07
C GLU A 393 6.15 2.73 -19.54
N GLU A 394 6.92 3.32 -18.63
CA GLU A 394 8.26 3.86 -18.89
C GLU A 394 9.23 3.41 -17.80
N THR A 395 10.51 3.32 -18.13
CA THR A 395 11.59 2.95 -17.20
C THR A 395 12.76 3.92 -17.30
N GLY A 396 13.63 3.91 -16.30
CA GLY A 396 14.89 4.66 -16.30
C GLY A 396 14.71 6.16 -16.55
N PRO A 397 15.55 6.80 -17.39
CA PRO A 397 15.50 8.25 -17.63
C PRO A 397 14.15 8.77 -18.15
N ALA A 398 13.42 7.97 -18.92
CA ALA A 398 12.09 8.36 -19.42
C ALA A 398 11.08 8.49 -18.28
N ALA A 399 11.08 7.53 -17.35
CA ALA A 399 10.24 7.61 -16.14
C ALA A 399 10.62 8.81 -15.25
N VAL A 400 11.92 9.06 -15.07
CA VAL A 400 12.43 10.17 -14.25
C VAL A 400 12.01 11.54 -14.78
N ALA A 401 11.83 11.69 -16.10
CA ALA A 401 11.38 12.95 -16.71
C ALA A 401 9.97 13.39 -16.24
N HIS A 402 9.18 12.49 -15.64
CA HIS A 402 7.81 12.76 -15.19
C HIS A 402 7.67 13.03 -13.69
N ILE A 403 8.77 13.07 -12.92
CA ILE A 403 8.73 13.07 -11.45
C ILE A 403 7.90 14.22 -10.84
N ASP A 404 7.93 15.42 -11.40
CA ASP A 404 7.12 16.53 -10.87
C ASP A 404 5.62 16.19 -10.89
N ARG A 405 5.14 15.62 -12.00
CA ARG A 405 3.74 15.21 -12.12
C ARG A 405 3.44 13.99 -11.25
N VAL A 406 4.41 13.09 -11.08
CA VAL A 406 4.27 11.95 -10.14
C VAL A 406 4.09 12.46 -8.72
N LEU A 407 4.97 13.34 -8.24
CA LEU A 407 4.89 13.95 -6.91
C LEU A 407 3.58 14.67 -6.68
N GLU A 408 3.14 15.49 -7.64
CA GLU A 408 1.87 16.20 -7.56
C GLU A 408 0.71 15.23 -7.32
N LEU A 409 0.63 14.16 -8.11
CA LEU A 409 -0.48 13.22 -8.05
C LEU A 409 -0.43 12.30 -6.82
N THR A 410 0.75 11.76 -6.47
CA THR A 410 0.90 10.84 -5.33
C THR A 410 0.75 11.57 -4.01
N ASN A 411 1.44 12.70 -3.82
CA ASN A 411 1.31 13.49 -2.60
C ASN A 411 -0.03 14.22 -2.53
N GLY A 412 -0.60 14.66 -3.66
CA GLY A 412 -1.94 15.23 -3.68
C GLY A 412 -3.00 14.25 -3.16
N SER A 413 -2.85 12.96 -3.45
CA SER A 413 -3.69 11.91 -2.88
C SER A 413 -3.49 11.77 -1.37
N ALA A 414 -2.24 11.68 -0.90
CA ALA A 414 -1.94 11.57 0.53
C ALA A 414 -2.49 12.75 1.34
N VAL A 415 -2.18 13.98 0.92
CA VAL A 415 -2.59 15.22 1.58
C VAL A 415 -4.11 15.37 1.62
N LYS A 416 -4.80 15.00 0.53
CA LYS A 416 -6.27 14.98 0.50
C LYS A 416 -6.87 14.07 1.58
N HIS A 417 -6.17 13.02 1.97
CA HIS A 417 -6.58 12.06 2.99
C HIS A 417 -6.02 12.38 4.38
N GLY A 418 -5.44 13.57 4.61
CA GLY A 418 -4.93 13.99 5.92
C GLY A 418 -3.53 13.48 6.26
N TRP A 419 -2.86 12.84 5.30
CA TRP A 419 -1.48 12.38 5.46
C TRP A 419 -0.50 13.47 5.03
N PRO A 420 0.72 13.52 5.60
CA PRO A 420 1.79 14.35 5.04
C PRO A 420 2.14 13.94 3.59
N ALA A 421 2.93 14.76 2.90
CA ALA A 421 3.54 14.34 1.64
C ALA A 421 4.42 13.10 1.88
N LEU A 422 4.17 12.02 1.14
CA LEU A 422 4.80 10.71 1.37
C LEU A 422 6.00 10.46 0.48
N TYR A 423 6.26 11.33 -0.49
CA TYR A 423 7.37 11.17 -1.41
C TYR A 423 8.03 12.53 -1.67
N ASP A 424 9.35 12.52 -1.82
CA ASP A 424 10.12 13.64 -2.34
C ASP A 424 10.80 13.25 -3.65
N ARG A 425 11.36 14.25 -4.33
CA ARG A 425 12.02 14.07 -5.63
C ARG A 425 13.16 13.04 -5.56
N ALA A 426 14.09 13.22 -4.62
CA ALA A 426 15.28 12.38 -4.53
C ALA A 426 14.91 10.91 -4.23
N THR A 427 13.89 10.67 -3.41
CA THR A 427 13.36 9.33 -3.15
C THR A 427 12.77 8.70 -4.40
N LEU A 428 11.94 9.43 -5.16
CA LEU A 428 11.38 8.89 -6.41
C LEU A 428 12.45 8.65 -7.47
N GLU A 429 13.43 9.56 -7.60
CA GLU A 429 14.58 9.40 -8.50
C GLU A 429 15.38 8.15 -8.15
N ALA A 430 15.67 7.93 -6.86
CA ALA A 430 16.40 6.76 -6.40
C ALA A 430 15.65 5.46 -6.70
N VAL A 431 14.34 5.40 -6.42
CA VAL A 431 13.52 4.21 -6.66
C VAL A 431 13.33 3.92 -8.16
N LEU A 432 12.99 4.93 -8.97
CA LEU A 432 12.81 4.79 -10.42
C LEU A 432 14.10 4.44 -11.17
N SER A 433 15.25 4.60 -10.52
CA SER A 433 16.55 4.18 -11.06
C SER A 433 16.86 2.70 -10.82
N THR A 434 16.04 1.97 -10.05
CA THR A 434 16.22 0.53 -9.85
C THR A 434 15.80 -0.25 -11.09
N PRO A 435 16.43 -1.41 -11.41
CA PRO A 435 16.10 -2.18 -12.60
C PRO A 435 14.70 -2.82 -12.54
N TYR A 436 14.12 -2.93 -11.35
CA TYR A 436 12.78 -3.46 -11.14
C TYR A 436 11.69 -2.39 -11.25
N ALA A 437 12.06 -1.10 -11.32
CA ALA A 437 11.10 -0.01 -11.29
C ALA A 437 10.60 0.38 -12.68
N SER A 438 9.31 0.68 -12.74
CA SER A 438 8.67 1.37 -13.86
C SER A 438 7.72 2.45 -13.37
N LEU A 439 7.48 3.45 -14.22
CA LEU A 439 6.42 4.42 -14.06
C LEU A 439 5.29 4.04 -15.01
N ILE A 440 4.14 3.71 -14.44
CA ILE A 440 2.91 3.40 -15.18
C ILE A 440 2.00 4.63 -15.12
N ARG A 441 1.62 5.18 -16.27
CA ARG A 441 0.84 6.41 -16.40
C ARG A 441 -0.47 6.14 -17.13
N ALA A 442 -1.55 6.74 -16.66
CA ALA A 442 -2.76 6.92 -17.44
C ALA A 442 -2.69 8.28 -18.15
N GLU A 443 -2.72 8.26 -19.48
CA GLU A 443 -2.73 9.47 -20.32
C GLU A 443 -4.11 9.71 -20.93
N TRP A 444 -4.53 10.97 -20.95
CA TRP A 444 -5.74 11.44 -21.61
C TRP A 444 -5.51 12.84 -22.17
N GLU A 445 -5.77 13.04 -23.47
CA GLU A 445 -5.53 14.33 -24.16
C GLU A 445 -4.10 14.86 -23.92
N ASP A 446 -3.11 13.99 -24.10
CA ASP A 446 -1.67 14.25 -23.89
C ASP A 446 -1.29 14.71 -22.47
N ARG A 447 -2.18 14.48 -21.49
CA ARG A 447 -1.96 14.78 -20.08
C ARG A 447 -1.91 13.51 -19.25
N THR A 448 -0.96 13.45 -18.32
CA THR A 448 -0.93 12.38 -17.30
C THR A 448 -2.01 12.67 -16.25
N ILE A 449 -3.01 11.79 -16.17
CA ILE A 449 -4.16 11.89 -15.23
C ILE A 449 -4.14 10.83 -14.13
N GLY A 450 -3.19 9.89 -14.20
CA GLY A 450 -2.94 8.90 -13.17
C GLY A 450 -1.53 8.37 -13.29
N VAL A 451 -0.94 7.98 -12.16
CA VAL A 451 0.43 7.46 -12.06
C VAL A 451 0.50 6.33 -11.04
N SER A 452 1.42 5.41 -11.29
CA SER A 452 1.92 4.43 -10.33
C SER A 452 3.42 4.27 -10.53
N VAL A 453 4.19 4.55 -9.48
CA VAL A 453 5.56 4.05 -9.35
C VAL A 453 5.45 2.60 -8.95
N SER A 454 5.90 1.72 -9.83
CA SER A 454 5.70 0.29 -9.73
C SER A 454 7.03 -0.43 -9.65
N LEU A 455 7.05 -1.56 -8.96
CA LEU A 455 8.20 -2.47 -8.88
C LEU A 455 7.77 -3.85 -9.33
N GLU A 456 8.51 -4.48 -10.24
CA GLU A 456 8.22 -5.84 -10.70
C GLU A 456 9.36 -6.78 -10.34
N HIS A 457 9.03 -7.84 -9.61
CA HIS A 457 10.00 -8.85 -9.17
C HIS A 457 9.30 -10.19 -8.90
N ASP A 458 9.93 -11.29 -9.31
CA ASP A 458 9.45 -12.67 -9.09
C ASP A 458 7.95 -12.85 -9.43
N ARG A 459 7.54 -12.43 -10.64
CA ARG A 459 6.15 -12.50 -11.13
C ARG A 459 5.13 -11.76 -10.26
N ARG A 460 5.57 -10.75 -9.51
CA ARG A 460 4.72 -9.86 -8.71
C ARG A 460 4.92 -8.42 -9.12
N LEU A 461 3.82 -7.69 -9.28
CA LEU A 461 3.84 -6.24 -9.46
C LEU A 461 3.45 -5.54 -8.16
N TYR A 462 4.28 -4.63 -7.68
CA TYR A 462 4.02 -3.78 -6.52
C TYR A 462 3.73 -2.36 -6.97
N LEU A 463 2.50 -1.88 -6.76
CA LEU A 463 2.13 -0.48 -6.97
C LEU A 463 2.55 0.33 -5.73
N TRP A 464 3.83 0.68 -5.67
CA TRP A 464 4.48 1.23 -4.48
C TRP A 464 4.00 2.64 -4.12
N GLY A 465 3.75 3.49 -5.12
CA GLY A 465 3.18 4.82 -4.92
C GLY A 465 2.29 5.22 -6.08
N ALA A 466 1.02 5.54 -5.81
CA ALA A 466 0.04 5.83 -6.85
C ALA A 466 -0.77 7.10 -6.55
N GLY A 467 -1.23 7.75 -7.60
CA GLY A 467 -1.99 8.99 -7.52
C GLY A 467 -2.83 9.22 -8.76
N THR A 468 -3.95 9.93 -8.63
CA THR A 468 -4.79 10.28 -9.77
C THR A 468 -5.31 11.70 -9.69
N ASP A 469 -5.54 12.30 -10.84
CA ASP A 469 -6.10 13.64 -10.96
C ASP A 469 -7.59 13.59 -10.61
N ALA A 470 -7.92 14.12 -9.44
CA ALA A 470 -9.30 14.13 -8.95
C ALA A 470 -10.22 15.02 -9.79
N THR A 471 -9.67 15.98 -10.56
CA THR A 471 -10.47 16.93 -11.34
C THR A 471 -11.16 16.29 -12.54
N VAL A 472 -10.61 15.18 -13.05
CA VAL A 472 -11.14 14.46 -14.22
C VAL A 472 -11.89 13.17 -13.88
N TYR A 473 -12.09 12.91 -12.58
CA TYR A 473 -12.64 11.63 -12.12
C TYR A 473 -14.07 11.37 -12.64
N SER A 474 -14.89 12.42 -12.75
CA SER A 474 -16.24 12.38 -13.32
C SER A 474 -16.25 12.07 -14.81
N GLU A 475 -15.21 12.49 -15.55
CA GLU A 475 -15.15 12.27 -16.99
C GLU A 475 -14.63 10.88 -17.34
N VAL A 476 -13.50 10.49 -16.78
CA VAL A 476 -12.73 9.33 -17.25
C VAL A 476 -12.38 8.31 -16.16
N SER A 477 -12.63 8.61 -14.88
CA SER A 477 -12.39 7.65 -13.77
C SER A 477 -11.01 6.97 -13.85
N PRO A 478 -9.90 7.74 -13.79
CA PRO A 478 -8.55 7.25 -14.07
C PRO A 478 -8.16 6.06 -13.20
N TYR A 479 -8.53 6.07 -11.92
CA TYR A 479 -8.18 4.99 -11.00
C TYR A 479 -8.83 3.65 -11.37
N PRO A 480 -10.17 3.53 -11.50
CA PRO A 480 -10.80 2.34 -12.08
C PRO A 480 -10.23 1.87 -13.42
N PHE A 481 -9.86 2.79 -14.30
CA PHE A 481 -9.25 2.45 -15.59
C PHE A 481 -7.89 1.77 -15.40
N MET A 482 -6.97 2.39 -14.65
CA MET A 482 -5.63 1.85 -14.40
C MET A 482 -5.69 0.47 -13.75
N LEU A 483 -6.53 0.29 -12.73
CA LEU A 483 -6.65 -1.00 -12.04
C LEU A 483 -7.11 -2.12 -12.99
N TYR A 484 -8.03 -1.82 -13.89
CA TYR A 484 -8.53 -2.80 -14.85
C TYR A 484 -7.45 -3.17 -15.88
N GLU A 485 -6.76 -2.18 -16.45
CA GLU A 485 -5.68 -2.41 -17.41
C GLU A 485 -4.55 -3.23 -16.78
N LEU A 486 -4.10 -2.85 -15.57
CA LEU A 486 -3.05 -3.59 -14.86
C LEU A 486 -3.43 -5.04 -14.56
N LEU A 487 -4.70 -5.30 -14.19
CA LEU A 487 -5.19 -6.66 -13.98
C LEU A 487 -5.22 -7.45 -15.29
N ALA A 488 -5.57 -6.81 -16.42
CA ALA A 488 -5.57 -7.44 -17.72
C ALA A 488 -4.14 -7.76 -18.18
N GLU A 489 -3.23 -6.78 -18.06
CA GLU A 489 -1.79 -6.96 -18.32
C GLU A 489 -1.19 -8.04 -17.42
N GLY A 490 -1.61 -8.16 -16.17
CA GLY A 490 -1.13 -9.20 -15.26
C GLY A 490 -1.46 -10.60 -15.72
N VAL A 491 -2.61 -10.81 -16.37
CA VAL A 491 -2.92 -12.11 -17.00
C VAL A 491 -1.96 -12.37 -18.16
N ASP A 492 -1.75 -11.37 -19.02
CA ASP A 492 -0.92 -11.49 -20.22
C ASP A 492 0.57 -11.66 -19.87
N ARG A 493 1.07 -10.98 -18.83
CA ARG A 493 2.45 -11.05 -18.33
C ARG A 493 2.67 -12.24 -17.40
N GLY A 494 1.60 -12.91 -16.97
CA GLY A 494 1.65 -14.04 -16.05
C GLY A 494 2.12 -13.62 -14.66
N TRP A 495 1.63 -12.50 -14.14
CA TRP A 495 1.84 -12.15 -12.74
C TRP A 495 0.96 -13.03 -11.84
N ASP A 496 1.56 -13.53 -10.77
CA ASP A 496 0.84 -14.34 -9.78
C ASP A 496 0.06 -13.43 -8.82
N ILE A 497 0.61 -12.24 -8.55
CA ILE A 497 0.06 -11.24 -7.62
C ILE A 497 0.31 -9.83 -8.16
N ILE A 498 -0.70 -8.97 -8.04
CA ILE A 498 -0.52 -7.52 -8.09
C ILE A 498 -0.84 -6.96 -6.70
N GLU A 499 0.13 -6.29 -6.09
CA GLU A 499 0.04 -5.59 -4.81
C GLU A 499 -0.35 -4.14 -5.06
N PHE A 500 -1.52 -3.75 -4.57
CA PHE A 500 -2.11 -2.42 -4.72
C PHE A 500 -1.81 -1.51 -3.53
N GLY A 501 -0.68 -1.77 -2.88
CA GLY A 501 -0.19 -1.03 -1.73
C GLY A 501 -1.11 -1.11 -0.51
N ARG A 502 -0.96 -0.11 0.35
CA ARG A 502 -1.55 -0.04 1.69
C ARG A 502 -2.73 0.94 1.78
N GLY A 503 -3.50 0.88 2.85
CA GLY A 503 -4.67 1.74 3.11
C GLY A 503 -5.83 1.63 2.09
N ASN A 504 -6.77 2.58 2.19
CA ASN A 504 -8.03 2.65 1.41
C ASN A 504 -8.90 1.38 1.52
N ASP A 505 -8.97 0.84 2.72
CA ASP A 505 -9.55 -0.45 3.07
C ASP A 505 -10.98 -0.64 2.61
N THR A 506 -11.84 0.34 2.88
CA THR A 506 -13.25 0.28 2.48
C THR A 506 -13.37 0.12 0.95
N PHE A 507 -12.60 0.89 0.19
CA PHE A 507 -12.58 0.74 -1.27
C PHE A 507 -12.09 -0.65 -1.66
N LYS A 508 -10.92 -1.08 -1.16
CA LYS A 508 -10.28 -2.33 -1.59
C LYS A 508 -11.13 -3.55 -1.24
N LYS A 509 -11.65 -3.65 0.00
CA LYS A 509 -12.61 -4.71 0.39
C LYS A 509 -13.87 -4.72 -0.49
N GLN A 510 -14.44 -3.55 -0.79
CA GLN A 510 -15.64 -3.45 -1.66
C GLN A 510 -15.40 -3.89 -3.11
N HIS A 511 -14.16 -3.89 -3.58
CA HIS A 511 -13.78 -4.28 -4.94
C HIS A 511 -13.08 -5.66 -4.98
N GLY A 512 -13.23 -6.44 -3.90
CA GLY A 512 -12.79 -7.84 -3.86
C GLY A 512 -11.28 -8.01 -3.83
N PHE A 513 -10.55 -7.07 -3.23
CA PHE A 513 -9.12 -7.24 -2.95
C PHE A 513 -8.96 -8.10 -1.70
N SER A 514 -7.96 -8.97 -1.72
CA SER A 514 -7.51 -9.68 -0.53
C SER A 514 -6.53 -8.79 0.23
N GLY A 515 -6.46 -8.94 1.55
CA GLY A 515 -5.58 -8.14 2.40
C GLY A 515 -4.74 -9.02 3.31
N ILE A 516 -3.48 -8.63 3.51
CA ILE A 516 -2.54 -9.22 4.47
C ILE A 516 -2.23 -8.16 5.52
N HIS A 517 -2.48 -8.48 6.78
CA HIS A 517 -2.13 -7.60 7.88
C HIS A 517 -0.62 -7.54 8.06
N LEU A 518 -0.12 -6.32 8.25
CA LEU A 518 1.28 -6.04 8.47
C LEU A 518 1.48 -5.66 9.93
N TRP A 519 2.40 -6.34 10.60
CA TRP A 519 2.69 -6.20 12.02
C TRP A 519 4.05 -5.57 12.26
N GLY A 520 4.09 -4.77 13.31
CA GLY A 520 5.28 -4.22 13.92
C GLY A 520 5.55 -4.91 15.25
N LEU A 521 6.80 -5.27 15.48
CA LEU A 521 7.26 -5.89 16.72
C LEU A 521 8.24 -4.90 17.36
N TRP A 522 7.88 -4.37 18.52
CA TRP A 522 8.70 -3.40 19.22
C TRP A 522 9.38 -4.02 20.44
N TYR A 523 10.67 -3.75 20.57
CA TYR A 523 11.53 -4.20 21.65
C TYR A 523 12.14 -2.98 22.34
N ALA A 524 11.95 -2.86 23.64
CA ALA A 524 12.50 -1.77 24.41
C ALA A 524 14.03 -1.83 24.42
N ALA A 525 14.66 -0.66 24.27
CA ALA A 525 16.11 -0.49 24.46
C ALA A 525 16.46 -0.73 25.93
N ASP A 526 15.70 -0.08 26.82
CA ASP A 526 15.80 -0.22 28.28
C ASP A 526 14.46 -0.64 28.90
N PRO A 527 14.44 -1.42 30.00
CA PRO A 527 13.18 -1.89 30.60
C PRO A 527 12.19 -0.78 30.99
N GLY A 528 12.69 0.39 31.38
CA GLY A 528 11.85 1.54 31.74
C GLY A 528 11.08 2.15 30.57
N ASP A 529 11.54 1.92 29.32
CA ASP A 529 10.88 2.43 28.12
C ASP A 529 9.54 1.74 27.85
N VAL A 530 9.34 0.53 28.39
CA VAL A 530 8.09 -0.23 28.25
C VAL A 530 6.91 0.56 28.79
N GLU A 531 7.03 1.16 29.98
CA GLU A 531 5.95 1.93 30.61
C GLU A 531 5.57 3.19 29.81
N ILE A 532 6.52 3.71 29.02
CA ILE A 532 6.32 4.91 28.20
C ILE A 532 5.69 4.57 26.86
N TYR A 533 6.28 3.63 26.11
CA TYR A 533 5.90 3.40 24.71
C TYR A 533 4.85 2.31 24.52
N ARG A 534 4.70 1.36 25.45
CA ARG A 534 3.61 0.35 25.40
C ARG A 534 2.23 0.99 25.25
N PRO A 535 1.80 1.94 26.11
CA PRO A 535 0.49 2.56 25.96
C PRO A 535 0.36 3.35 24.64
N ARG A 536 1.42 4.03 24.19
CA ARG A 536 1.39 4.82 22.94
C ARG A 536 1.25 3.92 21.70
N LEU A 537 2.03 2.85 21.61
CA LEU A 537 1.95 1.87 20.52
C LEU A 537 0.64 1.07 20.55
N THR A 538 0.13 0.76 21.75
CA THR A 538 -1.20 0.15 21.89
C THR A 538 -2.29 1.07 21.35
N ALA A 539 -2.19 2.38 21.62
CA ALA A 539 -3.14 3.35 21.06
C ALA A 539 -3.10 3.39 19.52
N VAL A 540 -1.92 3.33 18.90
CA VAL A 540 -1.80 3.19 17.43
C VAL A 540 -2.50 1.91 16.95
N HIS A 541 -2.21 0.78 17.60
CA HIS A 541 -2.81 -0.51 17.23
C HIS A 541 -4.34 -0.49 17.28
N GLU A 542 -4.90 -0.07 18.42
CA GLU A 542 -6.36 0.00 18.64
C GLU A 542 -7.03 1.04 17.73
N GLY A 543 -6.35 2.17 17.49
CA GLY A 543 -6.80 3.17 16.52
C GLY A 543 -6.93 2.60 15.12
N LEU A 544 -5.92 1.83 14.66
CA LEU A 544 -5.95 1.21 13.34
C LEU A 544 -7.05 0.14 13.24
N LEU A 545 -7.32 -0.62 14.31
CA LEU A 545 -8.44 -1.58 14.35
C LEU A 545 -9.78 -0.87 14.12
N THR A 546 -9.95 0.30 14.74
CA THR A 546 -11.18 1.10 14.67
C THR A 546 -11.35 1.76 13.29
N VAL A 547 -10.34 2.48 12.80
CA VAL A 547 -10.42 3.26 11.56
C VAL A 547 -10.74 2.41 10.34
N ALA A 548 -10.13 1.23 10.26
CA ALA A 548 -10.28 0.38 9.09
C ALA A 548 -11.51 -0.56 9.15
N GLY A 549 -12.41 -0.32 10.11
CA GLY A 549 -13.70 -0.99 10.22
C GLY A 549 -13.55 -2.50 10.39
N TYR A 550 -12.59 -2.93 11.19
CA TYR A 550 -12.35 -4.35 11.45
C TYR A 550 -13.27 -4.87 12.55
N GLU A 551 -14.56 -4.96 12.24
CA GLU A 551 -15.46 -5.79 13.04
C GLU A 551 -15.17 -7.26 12.72
N GLY A 552 -14.67 -8.03 13.69
CA GLY A 552 -14.68 -9.51 13.64
C GLY A 552 -13.36 -10.26 13.50
N LEU A 553 -12.19 -9.64 13.67
CA LEU A 553 -10.89 -10.34 13.69
C LEU A 553 -10.09 -10.00 14.94
N ALA A 554 -10.54 -10.51 16.08
CA ALA A 554 -9.88 -10.38 17.38
C ALA A 554 -8.64 -11.29 17.54
N GLN A 555 -8.01 -11.73 16.44
CA GLN A 555 -6.80 -12.53 16.53
C GLN A 555 -5.60 -11.60 16.70
N ARG A 556 -5.33 -11.21 17.95
CA ARG A 556 -3.97 -10.86 18.35
C ARG A 556 -3.11 -12.11 18.08
N PRO A 557 -1.99 -12.00 17.36
CA PRO A 557 -1.12 -13.13 17.04
C PRO A 557 -0.53 -13.79 18.28
#